data_AF-A0A5K3FT82-F1
#
_entry.id   AF-A0A5K3FT82-F1
#
_cell.length_a   1.000
_cell.length_b   1.000
_cell.length_c   1.000
_cell.angle_alpha   90.00
_cell.angle_beta   90.00
_cell.angle_gamma   90.00
#
_symmetry.space_group_name_H-M   'P 1'
#
loop_
_entity.id
_entity.type
_entity.pdbx_description
1 polymer ?
#
loop_
_entity_poly.entity_id
_entity_poly.type
_entity_poly.pdbx_seq_one_letter_code
_entity_poly.pdbx_strand_id
1 'polypeptide(L)'
;MLKPNYIRHPDEFLFPTLAYNSQLRLPGSCLHSPALRSEVNLNYLAKFVIWKDYGMTCATKYVRSVCIPGMDHVALLQNVPHISANKFHADYQPEAYDAMEQWYFRRVTAEIKSGSYNRSSFDPNIYAERLCSRYHI
;
A
#
# COMPACT_ATOMS: atom_id res chain seq x y z
N MET A 1 10.63 30.15 13.12
CA MET A 1 11.58 29.02 13.09
C MET A 1 10.98 27.88 13.90
N LEU A 2 10.74 26.71 13.28
CA LEU A 2 10.12 25.56 13.96
C LEU A 2 11.10 25.01 15.01
N LYS A 3 10.64 24.86 16.26
CA LYS A 3 11.46 24.32 17.34
C LYS A 3 11.60 22.80 17.19
N PRO A 4 12.81 22.22 17.29
CA PRO A 4 12.98 20.77 17.40
C PRO A 4 12.11 20.26 18.57
N ASN A 5 11.36 19.17 18.37
CA ASN A 5 10.36 18.57 19.28
C ASN A 5 8.92 19.11 19.26
N TYR A 6 8.59 20.14 18.46
CA TYR A 6 7.18 20.55 18.30
C TYR A 6 6.41 19.77 17.24
N ILE A 7 7.11 18.96 16.45
CA ILE A 7 6.51 18.25 15.35
C ILE A 7 6.32 16.78 15.74
N ARG A 8 5.08 16.40 15.99
CA ARG A 8 4.69 15.02 16.33
C ARG A 8 4.58 14.19 15.05
N HIS A 9 5.05 12.94 15.09
CA HIS A 9 4.97 11.96 13.99
C HIS A 9 5.57 12.47 12.66
N PRO A 10 6.87 12.85 12.64
CA PRO A 10 7.54 13.36 11.45
C PRO A 10 7.45 12.46 10.23
N ASP A 11 7.42 11.16 10.46
CA ASP A 11 7.24 10.12 9.47
C ASP A 11 5.90 10.20 8.71
N GLU A 12 4.84 10.74 9.33
CA GLU A 12 3.50 10.81 8.70
C GLU A 12 3.30 12.02 7.79
N PHE A 13 4.18 13.03 7.82
CA PHE A 13 4.05 14.21 6.94
C PHE A 13 5.33 14.60 6.21
N LEU A 14 6.53 14.17 6.63
CA LEU A 14 7.78 14.57 5.96
C LEU A 14 7.80 14.14 4.49
N PHE A 15 7.62 12.84 4.22
CA PHE A 15 7.63 12.33 2.84
C PHE A 15 6.46 12.86 1.99
N PRO A 16 5.20 12.90 2.49
CA PRO A 16 4.12 13.58 1.78
C PRO A 16 4.43 15.05 1.48
N THR A 17 5.06 15.78 2.41
CA THR A 17 5.44 17.19 2.19
C THR A 17 6.46 17.30 1.06
N LEU A 18 7.49 16.46 1.04
CA LEU A 18 8.46 16.43 -0.05
C LEU A 18 7.82 16.04 -1.39
N ALA A 19 6.94 15.05 -1.37
CA ALA A 19 6.30 14.52 -2.57
C ALA A 19 5.24 15.46 -3.17
N TYR A 20 4.56 16.27 -2.36
CA TYR A 20 3.47 17.15 -2.80
C TYR A 20 3.79 18.65 -2.74
N ASN A 21 5.07 19.01 -2.56
CA ASN A 21 5.54 20.40 -2.63
C ASN A 21 6.38 20.64 -3.89
N SER A 22 5.70 20.98 -4.99
CA SER A 22 6.33 21.26 -6.28
C SER A 22 7.29 22.46 -6.27
N GLN A 23 7.21 23.35 -5.27
CA GLN A 23 8.15 24.47 -5.14
C GLN A 23 9.58 24.01 -4.83
N LEU A 24 9.74 22.83 -4.23
CA LEU A 24 11.04 22.25 -3.93
C LEU A 24 11.74 21.66 -5.17
N ARG A 25 11.02 21.50 -6.29
CA ARG A 25 11.53 20.96 -7.56
C ARG A 25 12.26 19.62 -7.40
N LEU A 26 11.76 18.75 -6.51
CA LEU A 26 12.32 17.42 -6.32
C LEU A 26 11.89 16.49 -7.47
N PRO A 27 12.76 15.61 -7.97
CA PRO A 27 12.40 14.64 -9.01
C PRO A 27 11.21 13.77 -8.59
N GLY A 28 10.20 13.64 -9.45
CA GLY A 28 9.02 12.84 -9.17
C GLY A 28 8.04 13.47 -8.18
N SER A 29 8.28 14.71 -7.73
CA SER A 29 7.30 15.42 -6.89
C SER A 29 6.07 15.81 -7.71
N CYS A 30 4.89 15.68 -7.11
CA CYS A 30 3.62 15.93 -7.74
C CYS A 30 3.41 17.42 -8.02
N LEU A 31 2.94 17.75 -9.21
CA LEU A 31 2.59 19.11 -9.60
C LEU A 31 1.29 19.60 -8.94
N HIS A 32 0.45 18.68 -8.49
CA HIS A 32 -0.86 18.96 -7.89
C HIS A 32 -0.88 18.61 -6.40
N SER A 33 -1.42 19.51 -5.58
CA SER A 33 -1.64 19.32 -4.15
C SER A 33 -2.96 19.99 -3.75
N PRO A 34 -3.80 19.37 -2.89
CA PRO A 34 -3.56 18.12 -2.17
C PRO A 34 -3.73 16.86 -3.05
N ALA A 35 -3.33 15.71 -2.52
CA ALA A 35 -3.56 14.40 -3.14
C ALA A 35 -5.06 14.14 -3.39
N LEU A 36 -5.38 13.44 -4.47
CA LEU A 36 -6.76 13.11 -4.82
C LEU A 36 -7.34 12.11 -3.81
N ARG A 37 -8.57 12.36 -3.32
CA ARG A 37 -9.22 11.50 -2.31
C ARG A 37 -9.37 10.04 -2.75
N SER A 38 -9.46 9.77 -4.06
CA SER A 38 -9.53 8.41 -4.60
C SER A 38 -8.18 7.68 -4.60
N GLU A 39 -7.06 8.34 -4.30
CA GLU A 39 -5.71 7.78 -4.32
C GLU A 39 -5.05 7.68 -2.93
N VAL A 40 -5.78 8.06 -1.87
CA VAL A 40 -5.30 8.02 -0.48
C VAL A 40 -5.99 6.90 0.31
N ASN A 41 -5.64 6.76 1.59
CA ASN A 41 -6.18 5.74 2.50
C ASN A 41 -6.01 4.32 1.94
N LEU A 42 -7.09 3.54 1.81
CA LEU A 42 -7.08 2.20 1.22
C LEU A 42 -6.56 2.17 -0.22
N ASN A 43 -6.58 3.29 -0.95
CA ASN A 43 -6.14 3.33 -2.34
C ASN A 43 -4.68 3.76 -2.50
N TYR A 44 -3.97 4.03 -1.40
CA TYR A 44 -2.54 4.33 -1.42
C TYR A 44 -1.73 3.05 -1.69
N LEU A 45 -1.22 2.91 -2.92
CA LEU A 45 -0.67 1.64 -3.43
C LEU A 45 0.60 1.13 -2.73
N ALA A 46 1.31 1.97 -1.96
CA ALA A 46 2.53 1.53 -1.29
C ALA A 46 2.26 0.51 -0.18
N LYS A 47 1.09 0.55 0.46
CA LYS A 47 0.72 -0.37 1.55
C LYS A 47 -0.79 -0.57 1.65
N PHE A 48 -1.23 -1.82 1.71
CA PHE A 48 -2.59 -2.17 2.07
C PHE A 48 -2.73 -2.26 3.59
N VAL A 49 -3.54 -1.40 4.19
CA VAL A 49 -3.76 -1.38 5.64
C VAL A 49 -5.24 -1.22 5.93
N ILE A 50 -5.83 -2.17 6.65
CA ILE A 50 -7.22 -2.09 7.09
C ILE A 50 -7.26 -1.42 8.47
N TRP A 51 -7.69 -0.16 8.48
CA TRP A 51 -7.98 0.57 9.72
C TRP A 51 -9.44 0.37 10.13
N LYS A 52 -9.69 0.43 11.44
CA LYS A 52 -11.03 0.22 12.02
C LYS A 52 -12.10 1.17 11.47
N ASP A 53 -11.71 2.37 11.06
CA ASP A 53 -12.57 3.45 10.57
C ASP A 53 -12.70 3.49 9.03
N TYR A 54 -12.08 2.56 8.30
CA TYR A 54 -12.15 2.52 6.83
C TYR A 54 -13.42 1.84 6.28
N GLY A 55 -14.38 1.48 7.14
CA GLY A 55 -15.63 0.84 6.73
C GLY A 55 -15.47 -0.59 6.19
N MET A 56 -14.28 -1.18 6.34
CA MET A 56 -13.98 -2.57 5.99
C MET A 56 -13.86 -3.41 7.27
N THR A 57 -14.62 -4.50 7.34
CA THR A 57 -14.61 -5.42 8.48
C THR A 57 -13.32 -6.24 8.48
N CYS A 58 -12.60 -6.22 9.59
CA CYS A 58 -11.51 -7.16 9.87
C CYS A 58 -12.09 -8.42 10.52
N ALA A 59 -11.98 -9.56 9.85
CA ALA A 59 -12.52 -10.84 10.36
C ALA A 59 -11.71 -11.43 11.54
N THR A 60 -10.57 -10.83 11.87
CA THR A 60 -9.61 -11.33 12.86
C THR A 60 -9.57 -10.42 14.09
N LYS A 61 -8.50 -9.64 14.29
CA LYS A 61 -8.33 -8.73 15.43
C LYS A 61 -7.73 -7.40 15.00
N TYR A 62 -8.02 -6.37 15.80
CA TYR A 62 -7.36 -5.07 15.71
C TYR A 62 -6.34 -4.91 16.84
N VAL A 63 -5.19 -4.32 16.53
CA VAL A 63 -4.23 -3.83 17.53
C VAL A 63 -3.98 -2.36 17.22
N ARG A 64 -4.15 -1.44 18.17
CA ARG A 64 -4.04 0.01 17.90
C ARG A 64 -4.81 0.46 16.65
N SER A 65 -6.05 0.00 16.50
CA SER A 65 -6.95 0.29 15.36
C SER A 65 -6.55 -0.23 13.98
N VAL A 66 -5.45 -0.98 13.87
CA VAL A 66 -5.01 -1.63 12.62
C VAL A 66 -5.30 -3.13 12.67
N CYS A 67 -5.95 -3.66 11.63
CA CYS A 67 -6.26 -5.08 11.48
C CYS A 67 -4.98 -5.92 11.36
N ILE A 68 -5.00 -7.12 11.94
CA ILE A 68 -4.00 -8.17 11.68
C ILE A 68 -4.59 -9.13 10.64
N PRO A 69 -4.24 -9.07 9.35
CA PRO A 69 -4.77 -10.02 8.38
C PRO A 69 -4.44 -11.46 8.78
N GLY A 70 -5.32 -12.35 8.39
CA GLY A 70 -5.25 -13.79 8.65
C GLY A 70 -5.83 -14.55 7.46
N MET A 71 -6.18 -15.83 7.64
CA MET A 71 -6.62 -16.69 6.53
C MET A 71 -7.80 -16.12 5.74
N ASP A 72 -8.77 -15.51 6.42
CA ASP A 72 -9.95 -14.89 5.81
C ASP A 72 -9.61 -13.74 4.83
N HIS A 73 -8.40 -13.20 4.93
CA HIS A 73 -7.95 -12.07 4.11
C HIS A 73 -7.04 -12.51 2.96
N VAL A 74 -6.60 -13.78 2.89
CA VAL A 74 -5.66 -14.26 1.87
C VAL A 74 -6.19 -14.02 0.46
N ALA A 75 -7.45 -14.39 0.19
CA ALA A 75 -8.06 -14.19 -1.12
C ALA A 75 -8.10 -12.69 -1.52
N LEU A 76 -8.37 -11.80 -0.57
CA LEU A 76 -8.33 -10.36 -0.80
C LEU A 76 -6.89 -9.90 -1.12
N LEU A 77 -5.92 -10.30 -0.30
CA LEU A 77 -4.51 -9.91 -0.43
C LEU A 77 -3.88 -10.35 -1.75
N GLN A 78 -4.32 -11.48 -2.32
CA GLN A 78 -3.87 -11.96 -3.63
C GLN A 78 -4.37 -11.12 -4.81
N ASN A 79 -5.39 -10.28 -4.61
CA ASN A 79 -6.04 -9.51 -5.67
C ASN A 79 -5.87 -7.99 -5.52
N VAL A 80 -5.51 -7.48 -4.34
CA VAL A 80 -5.29 -6.05 -4.17
C VAL A 80 -4.03 -5.59 -4.92
N PRO A 81 -4.04 -4.38 -5.51
CA PRO A 81 -2.94 -3.87 -6.34
C PRO A 81 -1.75 -3.35 -5.52
N HIS A 82 -1.79 -3.41 -4.19
CA HIS A 82 -0.76 -2.82 -3.33
C HIS A 82 0.54 -3.63 -3.38
N ILE A 83 1.67 -2.95 -3.25
CA ILE A 83 2.99 -3.61 -3.27
C ILE A 83 3.31 -4.36 -1.97
N SER A 84 2.64 -3.99 -0.89
CA SER A 84 2.81 -4.59 0.44
C SER A 84 1.51 -4.50 1.22
N ALA A 85 1.39 -5.30 2.29
CA ALA A 85 0.27 -5.22 3.22
C ALA A 85 0.77 -5.12 4.67
N ASN A 86 -0.04 -4.52 5.54
CA ASN A 86 0.27 -4.36 6.95
C ASN A 86 -1.02 -4.47 7.81
N LYS A 87 -0.96 -5.06 9.00
CA LYS A 87 0.22 -5.59 9.72
C LYS A 87 0.15 -7.08 9.96
N PHE A 88 1.30 -7.67 10.21
CA PHE A 88 1.44 -9.09 10.38
C PHE A 88 2.17 -9.38 11.71
N HIS A 89 1.68 -10.35 12.48
CA HIS A 89 2.29 -10.97 13.66
C HIS A 89 2.56 -12.46 13.42
N ALA A 90 3.82 -12.87 13.52
CA ALA A 90 4.25 -14.25 13.25
C ALA A 90 3.64 -15.30 14.21
N ASP A 91 3.21 -14.88 15.39
CA ASP A 91 2.55 -15.70 16.42
C ASP A 91 1.02 -15.69 16.30
N TYR A 92 0.46 -15.10 15.24
CA TYR A 92 -0.98 -14.98 15.04
C TYR A 92 -1.39 -15.32 13.60
N GLN A 93 -2.00 -16.49 13.44
CA GLN A 93 -2.37 -17.09 12.15
C GLN A 93 -1.20 -17.14 11.14
N PRO A 94 -0.07 -17.79 11.50
CA PRO A 94 1.07 -17.95 10.60
C PRO A 94 0.71 -18.63 9.28
N GLU A 95 -0.36 -19.45 9.25
CA GLU A 95 -0.82 -20.15 8.06
C GLU A 95 -1.19 -19.19 6.92
N ALA A 96 -1.63 -17.97 7.24
CA ALA A 96 -1.92 -16.94 6.24
C ALA A 96 -0.65 -16.47 5.50
N TYR A 97 0.50 -16.54 6.16
CA TYR A 97 1.80 -16.11 5.67
C TYR A 97 2.33 -17.16 4.74
N ASP A 98 2.28 -18.42 5.18
CA ASP A 98 2.62 -19.59 4.37
C ASP A 98 1.76 -19.61 3.09
N ALA A 99 0.46 -19.34 3.20
CA ALA A 99 -0.43 -19.28 2.05
C ALA A 99 -0.06 -18.15 1.06
N MET A 100 0.28 -16.96 1.57
CA MET A 100 0.73 -15.84 0.72
C MET A 100 2.10 -16.11 0.09
N GLU A 101 3.05 -16.66 0.84
CA GLU A 101 4.37 -17.03 0.36
C GLU A 101 4.29 -18.08 -0.76
N GLN A 102 3.55 -19.18 -0.52
CA GLN A 102 3.30 -20.20 -1.53
C GLN A 102 2.59 -19.63 -2.77
N TRP A 103 1.68 -18.67 -2.59
CA TRP A 103 1.06 -17.99 -3.71
C TRP A 103 2.06 -17.16 -4.52
N TYR A 104 2.92 -16.36 -3.87
CA TYR A 104 3.96 -15.60 -4.56
C TYR A 104 4.93 -16.51 -5.33
N PHE A 105 5.39 -17.62 -4.73
CA PHE A 105 6.26 -18.57 -5.42
C PHE A 105 5.60 -19.18 -6.66
N ARG A 106 4.33 -19.58 -6.55
CA ARG A 106 3.56 -20.11 -7.70
C ARG A 106 3.40 -19.05 -8.78
N ARG A 107 3.07 -17.82 -8.40
CA ARG A 107 2.92 -16.69 -9.31
C ARG A 107 4.22 -16.42 -10.06
N VAL A 108 5.33 -16.18 -9.34
CA VAL A 108 6.64 -15.89 -9.95
C VAL A 108 7.09 -17.02 -10.88
N THR A 109 6.91 -18.28 -10.46
CA THR A 109 7.22 -19.45 -11.30
C THR A 109 6.41 -19.45 -12.60
N ALA A 110 5.11 -19.15 -12.51
CA ALA A 110 4.25 -19.05 -13.69
C ALA A 110 4.66 -17.89 -14.61
N GLU A 111 5.01 -16.72 -14.05
CA GLU A 111 5.45 -15.53 -14.80
C GLU A 111 6.80 -15.75 -15.49
N ILE A 112 7.74 -16.43 -14.84
CA ILE A 112 9.02 -16.84 -15.45
C ILE A 112 8.76 -17.79 -16.61
N LYS A 113 7.88 -18.78 -16.42
CA LYS A 113 7.57 -19.78 -17.45
C LYS A 113 6.85 -19.18 -18.66
N SER A 114 5.94 -18.23 -18.44
CA SER A 114 5.20 -17.54 -19.51
C SER A 114 5.99 -16.40 -20.15
N GLY A 115 7.02 -15.88 -19.47
CA GLY A 115 7.73 -14.66 -19.86
C GLY A 115 6.91 -13.38 -19.66
N SER A 116 5.79 -13.43 -18.94
CA SER A 116 4.90 -12.28 -18.76
C SER A 116 4.04 -12.41 -17.49
N TYR A 117 3.64 -11.28 -16.91
CA TYR A 117 2.75 -11.25 -15.77
C TYR A 117 1.34 -11.73 -16.13
N ASN A 118 0.62 -12.26 -15.14
CA ASN A 118 -0.78 -12.62 -15.33
C ASN A 118 -1.68 -11.37 -15.32
N ARG A 119 -2.22 -11.01 -16.50
CA ARG A 119 -3.11 -9.85 -16.69
C ARG A 119 -4.43 -9.94 -15.92
N SER A 120 -4.89 -11.13 -15.51
CA SER A 120 -6.11 -11.26 -14.71
C SER A 120 -5.91 -10.95 -13.24
N SER A 121 -4.67 -11.04 -12.74
CA SER A 121 -4.32 -10.79 -11.33
C SER A 121 -3.42 -9.58 -11.12
N PHE A 122 -2.94 -8.94 -12.18
CA PHE A 122 -2.08 -7.76 -12.11
C PHE A 122 -2.35 -6.82 -13.28
N ASP A 123 -2.80 -5.61 -12.96
CA ASP A 123 -2.99 -4.52 -13.90
C ASP A 123 -1.95 -3.42 -13.62
N PRO A 124 -0.92 -3.23 -14.46
CA PRO A 124 0.07 -2.17 -14.25
C PRO A 124 -0.51 -0.77 -14.47
N ASN A 125 -1.65 -0.62 -15.16
CA ASN A 125 -2.23 0.68 -15.44
C ASN A 125 -2.57 1.41 -14.13
N ILE A 126 -3.02 0.70 -13.09
CA ILE A 126 -3.34 1.32 -11.80
C ILE A 126 -2.22 2.15 -11.18
N TYR A 127 -0.96 1.89 -11.54
CA TYR A 127 0.20 2.68 -11.15
C TYR A 127 0.47 3.82 -12.13
N ALA A 128 0.38 3.55 -13.43
CA ALA A 128 0.63 4.52 -14.50
C ALA A 128 -0.44 5.62 -14.56
N GLU A 129 -1.66 5.33 -14.13
CA GLU A 129 -2.80 6.24 -14.20
C GLU A 129 -2.94 7.18 -13.00
N ARG A 130 -2.06 7.06 -12.00
CA ARG A 130 -2.12 7.94 -10.83
C ARG A 130 -1.86 9.39 -11.19
N LEU A 131 -2.52 10.31 -10.50
CA LEU A 131 -2.38 11.75 -10.74
C LEU A 131 -0.90 12.16 -10.75
N CYS A 132 -0.15 11.78 -9.72
CA CYS A 132 1.26 12.13 -9.62
C CYS A 132 2.16 11.29 -10.52
N SER A 133 1.74 10.10 -10.98
CA SER A 133 2.47 9.37 -12.03
C SER A 133 2.41 10.10 -13.37
N ARG A 134 1.31 10.80 -13.66
CA ARG A 134 1.11 11.55 -14.92
C ARG A 134 1.58 13.01 -14.84
N TYR A 135 1.48 13.62 -13.65
CA TYR A 135 1.71 15.04 -13.44
C TYR A 135 2.71 15.27 -12.29
N HIS A 136 3.98 14.97 -12.55
CA HIS A 136 5.11 15.24 -11.67
C HIS A 136 6.20 16.08 -12.36
N ILE A 137 7.13 16.57 -11.56
CA ILE A 137 8.38 17.23 -12.00
C ILE A 137 9.37 16.23 -12.55
#